data_AF-A0A2P5FVD6-F1
#
_entry.id   AF-A0A2P5FVD6-F1
#
_cell.length_a   1.000
_cell.length_b   1.000
_cell.length_c   1.000
_cell.angle_alpha   90.00
_cell.angle_beta   90.00
_cell.angle_gamma   90.00
#
_symmetry.space_group_name_H-M   'P 1'
#
loop_
_entity.id
_entity.type
_entity.pdbx_description
1 polymer ?
#
loop_
_entity_poly.entity_id
_entity_poly.type
_entity_poly.pdbx_seq_one_letter_code
_entity_poly.pdbx_strand_id
1 'polypeptide(L)'
;VGDAGGAADRVLNQLLTEMDGMSAKKTVFIIGATNRPDIIDPALMRPGRLDQLIYIPLPDEESRYQIFKSCLRKSPVSMYVDLRALAKHTEGFSGADVTEICQRACKYAIRENIEKDIEMERMRRDHPEAVMKNVEDEVAEIKVPHFEESMKYARRSVSDADILKYESFAQTLQQSRGFGTGFAVAGSDPFAKFSGGADE
;
A
#
# COMPACT_ATOMS: atom_id res chain seq x y z
N VAL A 1 13.67 7.91 41.64
CA VAL A 1 12.52 7.86 40.72
C VAL A 1 13.05 8.25 39.35
N GLY A 2 13.07 7.29 38.42
CA GLY A 2 13.86 7.33 37.18
C GLY A 2 13.28 8.23 36.10
N ASP A 3 14.16 9.04 35.52
CA ASP A 3 13.99 10.00 34.44
C ASP A 3 13.70 9.32 33.09
N ALA A 4 12.45 8.92 32.85
CA ALA A 4 12.01 8.45 31.54
C ALA A 4 11.72 9.62 30.55
N GLY A 5 11.57 10.85 31.05
CA GLY A 5 11.31 12.04 30.22
C GLY A 5 12.57 12.57 29.52
N GLY A 6 13.69 12.67 30.24
CA GLY A 6 14.93 13.26 29.71
C GLY A 6 15.59 12.44 28.61
N ALA A 7 15.31 11.13 28.50
CA ALA A 7 15.87 10.31 27.42
C ALA A 7 15.32 10.69 26.04
N ALA A 8 14.00 10.87 25.93
CA ALA A 8 13.35 11.26 24.69
C ALA A 8 13.77 12.68 24.26
N ASP A 9 13.82 13.62 25.22
CA ASP A 9 14.25 15.00 24.97
C ASP A 9 15.71 15.07 24.51
N ARG A 10 16.60 14.26 25.10
CA ARG A 10 18.01 14.17 24.67
C ARG A 10 18.12 13.65 23.24
N VAL A 11 17.34 12.63 22.88
CA VAL A 11 17.34 12.08 21.51
C VAL A 11 16.79 13.10 20.51
N LEU A 12 15.73 13.82 20.87
CA LEU A 12 15.15 14.86 20.02
C LEU A 12 16.15 16.00 19.77
N ASN A 13 16.77 16.52 20.84
CA ASN A 13 17.77 17.58 20.72
C ASN A 13 18.99 17.15 19.88
N GLN A 14 19.43 15.90 20.02
CA GLN A 14 20.49 15.36 19.17
C GLN A 14 20.07 15.31 17.70
N LEU A 15 18.86 14.83 17.41
CA LEU A 15 18.33 14.79 16.05
C LEU A 15 18.30 16.18 15.42
N LEU A 16 17.80 17.18 16.16
CA LEU A 16 17.78 18.57 15.71
C LEU A 16 19.18 19.11 15.42
N THR A 17 20.15 18.79 16.28
CA THR A 17 21.55 19.22 16.11
C THR A 17 22.21 18.58 14.88
N GLU A 18 21.95 17.30 14.63
CA GLU A 18 22.45 16.62 13.42
C GLU A 18 21.81 17.19 12.16
N MET A 19 20.51 17.49 12.19
CA MET A 19 19.80 18.12 11.07
C MET A 19 20.35 19.50 10.74
N ASP A 20 20.59 20.34 11.76
CA ASP A 20 21.19 21.67 11.57
C ASP A 20 22.67 21.59 11.12
N GLY A 21 23.39 20.55 11.56
CA GLY A 21 24.79 20.29 11.20
C GLY A 21 24.98 19.72 9.79
N MET A 22 23.91 19.30 9.12
CA MET A 22 23.96 18.82 7.75
C MET A 22 24.04 19.98 6.75
N SER A 23 25.27 20.43 6.46
CA SER A 23 25.51 21.42 5.41
C SER A 23 25.01 20.93 4.03
N ALA A 24 24.61 21.87 3.16
CA ALA A 24 24.14 21.62 1.79
C ALA A 24 25.13 20.85 0.87
N LYS A 25 26.37 20.60 1.32
CA LYS A 25 27.36 19.78 0.59
C LYS A 25 27.11 18.27 0.70
N LYS A 26 26.23 17.83 1.63
CA LYS A 26 25.84 16.42 1.77
C LYS A 26 24.55 16.17 0.99
N THR A 27 24.56 15.23 0.05
CA THR A 27 23.39 14.81 -0.73
C THR A 27 22.51 13.85 0.06
N VAL A 28 21.94 14.31 1.17
CA VAL A 28 21.08 13.48 2.04
C VAL A 28 19.71 14.14 2.16
N PHE A 29 18.67 13.34 1.95
CA PHE A 29 17.28 13.75 2.08
C PHE A 29 16.65 13.03 3.26
N ILE A 30 15.96 13.77 4.13
CA ILE A 30 15.37 13.25 5.37
C ILE A 30 13.87 13.20 5.21
N ILE A 31 13.28 12.02 5.47
CA ILE A 31 11.82 11.81 5.47
C ILE A 31 11.40 11.27 6.82
N GLY A 32 10.39 11.89 7.43
CA GLY A 32 9.71 11.40 8.61
C GLY A 32 8.28 10.97 8.28
N ALA A 33 7.78 9.95 8.97
CA ALA A 33 6.39 9.51 8.89
C ALA A 33 5.80 9.38 10.29
N THR A 34 4.56 9.83 10.48
CA THR A 34 3.86 9.73 11.77
C THR A 34 2.35 9.59 11.56
N ASN A 35 1.73 8.74 12.38
CA ASN A 35 0.27 8.63 12.49
C ASN A 35 -0.30 9.54 13.59
N ARG A 36 0.55 10.33 14.26
CA ARG A 36 0.12 11.26 15.32
C ARG A 36 0.65 12.66 15.04
N PRO A 37 0.06 13.37 14.07
CA PRO A 37 0.54 14.69 13.69
C PRO A 37 0.24 15.76 14.75
N ASP A 38 -0.68 15.49 15.67
CA ASP A 38 -1.09 16.35 16.78
C ASP A 38 -0.03 16.53 17.88
N ILE A 39 0.96 15.63 17.94
CA ILE A 39 2.03 15.65 18.96
C ILE A 39 3.43 15.90 18.39
N ILE A 40 3.53 16.34 17.13
CA ILE A 40 4.81 16.68 16.52
C ILE A 40 5.38 17.94 17.19
N ASP A 41 6.65 17.91 17.59
CA ASP A 41 7.34 19.10 18.08
C ASP A 41 7.47 20.16 16.95
N PRO A 42 6.92 21.38 17.14
CA PRO A 42 7.07 22.47 16.17
C PRO A 42 8.52 22.83 15.81
N ALA A 43 9.49 22.52 16.67
CA ALA A 43 10.91 22.70 16.41
C ALA A 43 11.40 21.86 15.22
N LEU A 44 10.83 20.68 14.98
CA LEU A 44 11.16 19.85 13.81
C LEU A 44 10.63 20.46 12.51
N MET A 45 9.55 21.24 12.57
CA MET A 45 8.88 21.82 11.40
C MET A 45 9.44 23.18 10.96
N ARG A 46 10.51 23.67 11.61
CA ARG A 46 11.14 24.94 11.25
C ARG A 46 11.88 24.82 9.90
N PRO A 47 11.98 25.93 9.13
CA PRO A 47 12.74 25.95 7.88
C PRO A 47 14.16 25.40 8.06
N GLY A 48 14.61 24.56 7.12
CA GLY A 48 15.91 23.88 7.18
C GLY A 48 15.91 22.51 7.85
N ARG A 49 14.78 22.07 8.41
CA ARG A 49 14.58 20.74 9.02
C ARG A 49 13.52 19.93 8.26
N LEU A 50 12.40 19.57 8.89
CA LEU A 50 11.23 18.94 8.24
C LEU A 50 10.23 20.03 7.83
N ASP A 51 10.63 20.88 6.88
CA ASP A 51 9.85 22.04 6.46
C ASP A 51 8.65 21.69 5.55
N GLN A 52 8.65 20.52 4.91
CA GLN A 52 7.54 20.02 4.09
C GLN A 52 6.72 18.96 4.83
N LEU A 53 5.49 19.31 5.20
CA LEU A 53 4.50 18.36 5.69
C LEU A 53 3.58 17.97 4.54
N ILE A 54 3.59 16.68 4.21
CA ILE A 54 2.76 16.09 3.16
C ILE A 54 1.73 15.19 3.84
N TYR A 55 0.45 15.50 3.62
CA TYR A 55 -0.64 14.64 4.07
C TYR A 55 -0.86 13.52 3.05
N ILE A 56 -0.86 12.27 3.53
CA ILE A 56 -1.15 11.07 2.73
C ILE A 56 -2.54 10.57 3.13
N PRO A 57 -3.60 10.80 2.31
CA PRO A 57 -4.95 10.36 2.63
C PRO A 57 -5.12 8.84 2.43
N LEU A 58 -6.27 8.33 2.85
CA LEU A 58 -6.72 7.00 2.42
C LEU A 58 -6.97 6.97 0.90
N PRO A 59 -6.78 5.82 0.24
CA PRO A 59 -6.94 5.72 -1.20
C PRO A 59 -8.40 5.89 -1.64
N ASP A 60 -8.61 6.71 -2.67
CA ASP A 60 -9.89 6.80 -3.38
C ASP A 60 -10.15 5.53 -4.22
N GLU A 61 -11.30 5.46 -4.91
CA GLU A 61 -11.68 4.28 -5.68
C GLU A 61 -10.65 3.94 -6.78
N GLU A 62 -10.18 4.93 -7.53
CA GLU A 62 -9.20 4.70 -8.59
C GLU A 62 -7.83 4.31 -8.01
N SER A 63 -7.40 4.94 -6.91
CA SER A 63 -6.19 4.53 -6.20
C SER A 63 -6.28 3.10 -5.68
N ARG A 64 -7.44 2.68 -5.14
CA ARG A 64 -7.67 1.27 -4.73
C ARG A 64 -7.57 0.33 -5.91
N TYR A 65 -8.15 0.68 -7.06
CA TYR A 65 -7.98 -0.10 -8.30
C TYR A 65 -6.50 -0.23 -8.70
N GLN A 66 -5.72 0.86 -8.64
CA GLN A 66 -4.28 0.81 -8.92
C GLN A 66 -3.51 -0.03 -7.88
N ILE A 67 -3.92 0.01 -6.61
CA ILE A 67 -3.33 -0.85 -5.56
C ILE A 67 -3.61 -2.32 -5.87
N PHE A 68 -4.86 -2.71 -6.17
CA PHE A 68 -5.20 -4.07 -6.60
C PHE A 68 -4.35 -4.51 -7.79
N LYS A 69 -4.26 -3.67 -8.83
CA LYS A 69 -3.46 -3.92 -10.02
C LYS A 69 -1.97 -4.08 -9.71
N SER A 70 -1.43 -3.25 -8.81
CA SER A 70 -0.03 -3.30 -8.39
C SER A 70 0.30 -4.56 -7.57
N CYS A 71 -0.56 -4.88 -6.60
CA CYS A 71 -0.45 -6.07 -5.76
C CYS A 71 -0.49 -7.37 -6.59
N LEU A 72 -1.32 -7.41 -7.63
CA LEU A 72 -1.54 -8.58 -8.46
C LEU A 72 -0.70 -8.59 -9.75
N ARG A 73 0.17 -7.59 -9.97
CA ARG A 73 0.92 -7.40 -11.23
C ARG A 73 1.73 -8.62 -11.69
N LYS A 74 2.20 -9.44 -10.74
CA LYS A 74 3.01 -10.65 -11.00
C LYS A 74 2.26 -11.93 -10.64
N SER A 75 0.95 -11.85 -10.41
CA SER A 75 0.13 -12.99 -10.02
C SER A 75 -0.76 -13.42 -11.19
N PRO A 76 -0.92 -14.74 -11.40
CA PRO A 76 -1.88 -15.25 -12.38
C PRO A 76 -3.30 -15.00 -11.86
N VAL A 77 -4.02 -14.05 -12.44
CA VAL A 77 -5.39 -13.71 -12.05
C VAL A 77 -6.31 -14.04 -13.21
N SER A 78 -7.42 -14.70 -12.90
CA SER A 78 -8.39 -15.11 -13.91
C SER A 78 -9.04 -13.90 -14.58
N MET A 79 -9.30 -14.00 -15.89
CA MET A 79 -9.94 -12.94 -16.68
C MET A 79 -11.34 -12.54 -16.19
N TYR A 80 -11.98 -13.41 -15.40
CA TYR A 80 -13.31 -13.18 -14.81
C TYR A 80 -13.27 -12.32 -13.53
N VAL A 81 -12.08 -12.00 -13.00
CA VAL A 81 -11.95 -11.17 -11.80
C VAL A 81 -11.98 -9.69 -12.20
N ASP A 82 -13.04 -9.00 -11.78
CA ASP A 82 -13.16 -7.56 -11.96
C ASP A 82 -12.54 -6.78 -10.79
N LEU A 83 -11.33 -6.25 -11.00
CA LEU A 83 -10.64 -5.42 -10.01
C LEU A 83 -11.32 -4.07 -9.76
N ARG A 84 -12.09 -3.53 -10.71
CA ARG A 84 -12.86 -2.29 -10.50
C ARG A 84 -14.04 -2.55 -9.59
N ALA A 85 -14.73 -3.68 -9.77
CA ALA A 85 -15.77 -4.10 -8.85
C ALA A 85 -15.22 -4.26 -7.42
N LEU A 86 -14.04 -4.86 -7.25
CA LEU A 86 -13.38 -4.97 -5.94
C LEU A 86 -13.04 -3.61 -5.32
N ALA A 87 -12.51 -2.67 -6.12
CA ALA A 87 -12.20 -1.31 -5.66
C ALA A 87 -13.45 -0.55 -5.17
N LYS A 88 -14.60 -0.76 -5.82
CA LYS A 88 -15.88 -0.17 -5.43
C LYS A 88 -16.42 -0.72 -4.10
N HIS A 89 -16.22 -2.01 -3.83
CA HIS A 89 -16.69 -2.66 -2.60
C HIS A 89 -15.71 -2.53 -1.41
N THR A 90 -14.59 -1.83 -1.58
CA THR A 90 -13.55 -1.65 -0.55
C THR A 90 -13.42 -0.19 -0.12
N GLU A 91 -14.53 0.55 -0.09
CA GLU A 91 -14.54 1.94 0.39
C GLU A 91 -14.04 2.04 1.84
N GLY A 92 -13.14 3.01 2.08
CA GLY A 92 -12.54 3.24 3.39
C GLY A 92 -11.47 2.22 3.80
N PHE A 93 -11.06 1.32 2.91
CA PHE A 93 -9.93 0.41 3.13
C PHE A 93 -8.61 1.14 2.93
N SER A 94 -7.62 0.84 3.78
CA SER A 94 -6.25 1.28 3.57
C SER A 94 -5.57 0.43 2.49
N GLY A 95 -4.44 0.90 1.97
CA GLY A 95 -3.64 0.10 1.04
C GLY A 95 -3.16 -1.23 1.63
N ALA A 96 -2.96 -1.29 2.95
CA ALA A 96 -2.62 -2.52 3.66
C ALA A 96 -3.81 -3.51 3.66
N ASP A 97 -5.02 -3.03 3.91
CA ASP A 97 -6.23 -3.86 3.92
C ASP A 97 -6.49 -4.47 2.53
N VAL A 98 -6.33 -3.67 1.47
CA VAL A 98 -6.44 -4.13 0.06
C VAL A 98 -5.36 -5.17 -0.26
N THR A 99 -4.12 -4.95 0.19
CA THR A 99 -3.03 -5.89 0.00
C THR A 99 -3.31 -7.21 0.72
N GLU A 100 -3.88 -7.16 1.92
CA GLU A 100 -4.25 -8.35 2.68
C GLU A 100 -5.31 -9.18 1.96
N ILE A 101 -6.31 -8.53 1.34
CA ILE A 101 -7.31 -9.21 0.50
C ILE A 101 -6.62 -10.00 -0.63
N CYS A 102 -5.68 -9.36 -1.34
CA CYS A 102 -4.95 -10.01 -2.42
C CYS A 102 -4.14 -11.22 -1.93
N GLN A 103 -3.45 -11.07 -0.78
CA GLN A 103 -2.65 -12.14 -0.19
C GLN A 103 -3.51 -13.32 0.26
N ARG A 104 -4.67 -13.07 0.87
CA ARG A 104 -5.61 -14.13 1.28
C ARG A 104 -6.20 -14.85 0.08
N ALA A 105 -6.65 -14.12 -0.95
CA ALA A 105 -7.12 -14.72 -2.20
C ALA A 105 -6.05 -15.61 -2.86
N CYS A 106 -4.79 -15.17 -2.89
CA CYS A 106 -3.66 -15.98 -3.37
C CYS A 106 -3.47 -17.26 -2.54
N LYS A 107 -3.54 -17.17 -1.20
CA LYS A 107 -3.44 -18.34 -0.32
C LYS A 107 -4.58 -19.34 -0.55
N TYR A 108 -5.80 -18.87 -0.80
CA TYR A 108 -6.92 -19.76 -1.14
C TYR A 108 -6.68 -20.48 -2.46
N ALA A 109 -6.18 -19.79 -3.49
CA ALA A 109 -5.83 -20.40 -4.77
C ALA A 109 -4.77 -21.50 -4.62
N ILE A 110 -3.72 -21.22 -3.84
CA ILE A 110 -2.66 -22.20 -3.58
C ILE A 110 -3.21 -23.43 -2.84
N ARG A 111 -4.08 -23.23 -1.84
CA ARG A 111 -4.70 -24.35 -1.11
C ARG A 111 -5.59 -25.20 -2.02
N GLU A 112 -6.42 -24.58 -2.86
CA GLU A 112 -7.25 -25.29 -3.85
C GLU A 112 -6.39 -26.13 -4.79
N ASN A 113 -5.25 -25.60 -5.26
CA ASN A 113 -4.37 -26.34 -6.16
C ASN A 113 -3.73 -27.55 -5.48
N ILE A 114 -3.20 -27.37 -4.27
CA ILE A 114 -2.58 -28.46 -3.50
C ILE A 114 -3.60 -29.58 -3.22
N GLU A 115 -4.84 -29.23 -2.88
CA GLU A 115 -5.91 -30.22 -2.65
C GLU A 115 -6.23 -31.01 -3.92
N LYS A 116 -6.28 -30.34 -5.09
CA LYS A 116 -6.49 -30.98 -6.39
C LYS A 116 -5.35 -31.91 -6.79
N ASP A 117 -4.11 -31.49 -6.57
CA ASP A 117 -2.92 -32.30 -6.87
C ASP A 117 -2.95 -33.60 -6.05
N ILE A 118 -3.27 -33.50 -4.75
CA ILE A 118 -3.41 -34.66 -3.85
C ILE A 118 -4.55 -35.59 -4.31
N GLU A 119 -5.70 -35.03 -4.71
CA GLU A 119 -6.84 -35.82 -5.20
C GLU A 119 -6.49 -36.54 -6.51
N MET A 120 -5.81 -35.86 -7.44
CA MET A 120 -5.37 -36.44 -8.71
C MET A 120 -4.36 -37.57 -8.50
N GLU A 121 -3.42 -37.41 -7.56
CA GLU A 121 -2.48 -38.48 -7.18
C GLU A 121 -3.19 -39.71 -6.61
N ARG A 122 -4.23 -39.52 -5.78
CA ARG A 122 -5.05 -40.62 -5.25
C ARG A 122 -5.80 -41.33 -6.37
N MET A 123 -6.46 -40.60 -7.27
CA MET A 123 -7.17 -41.18 -8.41
C MET A 123 -6.23 -41.95 -9.35
N ARG A 124 -5.01 -41.46 -9.56
CA ARG A 124 -3.99 -42.14 -10.37
C ARG A 124 -3.51 -43.45 -9.73
N ARG A 125 -3.48 -43.51 -8.39
CA ARG A 125 -3.15 -44.74 -7.65
C ARG A 125 -4.27 -45.78 -7.73
N ASP A 126 -5.53 -45.34 -7.62
CA ASP A 126 -6.68 -46.24 -7.54
C ASP A 126 -7.18 -46.68 -8.93
N HIS A 127 -6.99 -45.85 -9.98
CA HIS A 127 -7.43 -46.10 -11.35
C HIS A 127 -6.34 -45.75 -12.39
N PRO A 128 -5.30 -46.59 -12.53
CA PRO A 128 -4.14 -46.28 -13.38
C PRO A 128 -4.45 -46.16 -14.88
N GLU A 129 -5.54 -46.76 -15.38
CA GLU A 129 -5.93 -46.70 -16.80
C GLU A 129 -6.65 -45.39 -17.19
N ALA A 130 -7.16 -44.63 -16.22
CA ALA A 130 -7.95 -43.41 -16.48
C ALA A 130 -7.11 -42.13 -16.65
N VAL A 131 -5.83 -42.16 -16.27
CA VAL A 131 -4.98 -40.95 -16.17
C VAL A 131 -3.92 -40.94 -17.28
N MET A 132 -4.37 -41.04 -18.53
CA MET A 132 -3.58 -40.68 -19.72
C MET A 132 -4.13 -39.36 -20.28
N LYS A 133 -3.90 -38.27 -19.55
CA LYS A 133 -4.03 -36.93 -20.12
C LYS A 133 -2.83 -36.13 -19.67
N ASN A 134 -2.15 -35.50 -20.63
CA ASN A 134 -1.01 -34.61 -20.39
C ASN A 134 -1.44 -33.54 -19.38
N VAL A 135 -1.04 -33.72 -18.12
CA VAL A 135 -1.15 -32.68 -17.10
C VAL A 135 0.03 -31.78 -17.36
N GLU A 136 -0.11 -30.87 -18.31
CA GLU A 136 0.75 -29.69 -18.31
C GLU A 136 0.51 -28.99 -16.97
N ASP A 137 1.59 -28.60 -16.30
CA ASP A 137 1.54 -27.78 -15.07
C ASP A 137 0.87 -26.44 -15.41
N GLU A 138 -0.46 -26.43 -15.50
CA GLU A 138 -1.24 -25.21 -15.66
C GLU A 138 -1.03 -24.38 -14.39
N VAL A 139 -0.50 -23.18 -14.56
CA VAL A 139 -0.29 -22.25 -13.46
C VAL A 139 -1.65 -21.92 -12.84
N ALA A 140 -1.83 -22.30 -11.58
CA ALA A 140 -3.07 -22.05 -10.85
C ALA A 140 -3.40 -20.55 -10.81
N GLU A 141 -4.53 -20.16 -11.40
CA GLU A 141 -5.02 -18.79 -11.39
C GLU A 141 -5.81 -18.45 -10.13
N ILE A 142 -5.73 -17.19 -9.70
CA ILE A 142 -6.60 -16.64 -8.66
C ILE A 142 -7.96 -16.29 -9.29
N LYS A 143 -9.01 -16.98 -8.84
CA LYS A 143 -10.38 -16.86 -9.34
C LYS A 143 -11.26 -16.01 -8.43
N VAL A 144 -12.44 -15.66 -8.93
CA VAL A 144 -13.50 -14.93 -8.20
C VAL A 144 -13.83 -15.53 -6.82
N PRO A 145 -14.06 -16.85 -6.64
CA PRO A 145 -14.38 -17.42 -5.33
C PRO A 145 -13.29 -17.19 -4.28
N HIS A 146 -12.01 -17.11 -4.67
CA HIS A 146 -10.93 -16.81 -3.74
C HIS A 146 -11.01 -15.38 -3.18
N PHE A 147 -11.42 -14.42 -4.03
CA PHE A 147 -11.67 -13.05 -3.59
C PHE A 147 -12.94 -12.95 -2.76
N GLU A 148 -14.01 -13.66 -3.11
CA GLU A 148 -15.23 -13.72 -2.32
C GLU A 148 -14.97 -14.25 -0.90
N GLU A 149 -14.23 -15.36 -0.77
CA GLU A 149 -13.82 -15.89 0.54
C GLU A 149 -12.93 -14.91 1.30
N SER A 150 -11.99 -14.27 0.61
CA SER A 150 -11.13 -13.26 1.23
C SER A 150 -11.91 -12.06 1.77
N MET A 151 -12.91 -11.59 1.02
CA MET A 151 -13.72 -10.43 1.37
C MET A 151 -14.58 -10.65 2.61
N LYS A 152 -15.02 -11.89 2.90
CA LYS A 152 -15.79 -12.22 4.11
C LYS A 152 -15.07 -11.86 5.42
N TYR A 153 -13.75 -11.97 5.41
CA TYR A 153 -12.90 -11.69 6.57
C TYR A 153 -12.19 -10.34 6.48
N ALA A 154 -12.44 -9.57 5.43
CA ALA A 154 -11.82 -8.28 5.21
C ALA A 154 -12.48 -7.23 6.10
N ARG A 155 -11.68 -6.44 6.82
CA ARG A 155 -12.16 -5.36 7.69
C ARG A 155 -11.26 -4.14 7.53
N ARG A 156 -11.86 -2.95 7.62
CA ARG A 156 -11.14 -1.68 7.63
C ARG A 156 -10.28 -1.59 8.89
N SER A 157 -9.02 -1.24 8.73
CA SER A 157 -8.10 -1.03 9.86
C SER A 157 -8.21 0.37 10.49
N VAL A 158 -8.78 1.33 9.76
CA VAL A 158 -8.93 2.73 10.20
C VAL A 158 -10.40 3.07 10.39
N SER A 159 -10.72 3.67 11.54
CA SER A 159 -12.09 4.06 11.91
C SER A 159 -12.52 5.37 11.24
N ASP A 160 -13.83 5.58 11.07
CA ASP A 160 -14.36 6.84 10.50
C ASP A 160 -14.01 8.06 11.37
N ALA A 161 -13.95 7.89 12.69
CA ALA A 161 -13.55 8.95 13.62
C ALA A 161 -12.11 9.40 13.40
N ASP A 162 -11.19 8.45 13.16
CA ASP A 162 -9.80 8.76 12.88
C ASP A 162 -9.65 9.47 11.52
N ILE A 163 -10.40 9.02 10.50
CA ILE A 163 -10.40 9.65 9.17
C ILE A 163 -10.79 11.13 9.27
N LEU A 164 -11.89 11.43 9.95
CA LEU A 164 -12.34 12.82 10.17
C LEU A 164 -11.31 13.65 10.94
N LYS A 165 -10.63 13.04 11.93
CA LYS A 165 -9.54 13.69 12.65
C LYS A 165 -8.37 14.04 11.72
N TYR A 166 -7.98 13.14 10.81
CA TYR A 166 -6.90 13.40 9.87
C TYR A 166 -7.27 14.42 8.79
N GLU A 167 -8.49 14.38 8.27
CA GLU A 167 -8.97 15.34 7.27
C GLU A 167 -9.05 16.77 7.82
N SER A 168 -9.58 16.93 9.04
CA SER A 168 -9.63 18.24 9.70
C SER A 168 -8.24 18.80 9.98
N PHE A 169 -7.29 17.93 10.37
CA PHE A 169 -5.88 18.32 10.50
C PHE A 169 -5.29 18.78 9.16
N ALA A 170 -5.51 18.03 8.08
CA ALA A 170 -5.01 18.36 6.75
C ALA A 170 -5.56 19.70 6.24
N GLN A 171 -6.85 19.99 6.46
CA GLN A 171 -7.46 21.27 6.11
C GLN A 171 -6.82 22.43 6.89
N THR A 172 -6.61 22.26 8.19
CA THR A 172 -5.96 23.27 9.05
C THR A 172 -4.52 23.54 8.61
N LEU A 173 -3.81 22.49 8.20
CA LEU A 173 -2.44 22.58 7.69
C LEU A 173 -2.36 23.35 6.37
N GLN A 174 -3.34 23.18 5.49
CA GLN A 174 -3.44 23.96 4.24
C GLN A 174 -3.80 25.43 4.51
N GLN A 175 -4.66 25.72 5.48
CA GLN A 175 -5.07 27.09 5.84
C GLN A 175 -3.95 27.89 6.52
N SER A 176 -3.19 27.26 7.42
CA SER A 176 -2.05 27.91 8.09
C SER A 176 -0.90 28.25 7.13
N ARG A 177 -0.82 27.57 5.98
CA ARG A 177 0.14 27.82 4.90
C ARG A 177 -0.32 28.87 3.89
N GLY A 178 -1.18 29.82 4.28
CA GLY A 178 -1.60 30.92 3.41
C GLY A 178 -0.43 31.77 2.90
N PHE A 179 0.21 31.36 1.78
CA PHE A 179 0.77 32.14 0.67
C PHE A 179 1.46 31.21 -0.35
N GLY A 180 1.00 31.25 -1.61
CA GLY A 180 1.65 30.55 -2.74
C GLY A 180 0.67 29.93 -3.75
N THR A 181 -0.19 30.75 -4.35
CA THR A 181 -0.83 30.41 -5.62
C THR A 181 0.25 30.07 -6.66
N GLY A 182 0.31 28.81 -7.08
CA GLY A 182 1.07 28.42 -8.27
C GLY A 182 1.91 27.16 -8.11
N PHE A 183 1.28 26.00 -7.96
CA PHE A 183 1.75 24.75 -8.60
C PHE A 183 0.56 23.77 -8.66
N ALA A 184 -0.35 24.03 -9.60
CA ALA A 184 -1.15 22.94 -10.15
C ALA A 184 -0.20 22.10 -11.00
N VAL A 185 0.20 20.93 -10.50
CA VAL A 185 0.75 19.88 -11.36
C VAL A 185 -0.44 19.35 -12.15
N ALA A 186 -0.76 20.04 -13.24
CA ALA A 186 -1.59 19.47 -14.30
C ALA A 186 -0.92 18.16 -14.75
N GLY A 187 -1.72 17.12 -14.90
CA GLY A 187 -1.28 15.74 -15.06
C GLY A 187 -0.07 15.57 -15.98
N SER A 188 1.03 15.13 -15.40
CA SER A 188 2.08 14.44 -16.12
C SER A 188 2.71 13.44 -15.16
N ASP A 189 2.29 12.19 -15.33
CA ASP A 189 2.81 11.02 -14.66
C ASP A 189 4.33 10.93 -14.91
N PRO A 190 5.21 11.06 -13.89
CA PRO A 190 6.66 11.09 -14.08
C PRO A 190 7.26 9.74 -14.49
N PHE A 191 6.44 8.69 -14.64
CA PHE A 191 6.85 7.35 -15.09
C PHE A 191 6.44 7.02 -16.55
N ALA A 192 5.81 7.94 -17.28
CA ALA A 192 5.26 7.64 -18.61
C ALA A 192 6.24 7.76 -19.80
N LYS A 193 7.56 7.94 -19.58
CA LYS A 193 8.56 7.96 -20.66
C LYS A 193 9.68 6.94 -20.44
N PHE A 194 9.35 5.67 -20.60
CA PHE A 194 10.33 4.66 -20.99
C PHE A 194 9.68 3.55 -21.83
N SER A 195 9.19 3.93 -23.01
CA SER A 195 8.92 2.99 -24.10
C SER A 195 8.92 3.73 -25.44
N GLY A 196 9.81 3.33 -26.35
CA GLY A 196 9.79 3.75 -27.75
C GLY A 196 11.15 4.21 -28.27
N GLY A 197 11.86 3.31 -28.95
CA GLY A 197 13.09 3.63 -29.68
C GLY A 197 13.79 2.38 -30.21
N ALA A 198 13.09 1.63 -31.08
CA ALA A 198 13.72 0.77 -32.08
C ALA A 198 13.57 1.45 -33.46
N ASP A 199 14.53 1.16 -34.33
CA ASP A 199 14.67 1.54 -35.75
C ASP A 199 15.55 2.76 -36.05
N GLU A 200 16.87 2.55 -36.12
CA GLU A 200 17.66 2.62 -37.37
C GLU A 200 18.94 1.76 -37.26
#